data_AF-V5HHE5-F1
#
_entry.id   AF-V5HHE5-F1
#
_cell.length_a   1.000
_cell.length_b   1.000
_cell.length_c   1.000
_cell.angle_alpha   90.00
_cell.angle_beta   90.00
_cell.angle_gamma   90.00
#
_symmetry.space_group_name_H-M   'P 1'
#
loop_
_entity.id
_entity.type
_entity.pdbx_description
1 polymer ?
#
loop_
_entity_poly.entity_id
_entity_poly.type
_entity_poly.pdbx_seq_one_letter_code
_entity_poly.pdbx_strand_id
1 'polypeptide(L)'
;NQTRRKCWNEVNNGRGREHLTRWYYDYTENRCYSFIFNGRGGNRNNFIYRDECLEECRYPTQYFVHWRTQILNQIKSYRSNRAMKKGKSKTEQLESKV
;
A
#
# COMPACT_ATOMS: atom_id res chain seq x y z
N ASN A 1 -7.07 -14.01 12.03
CA ASN A 1 -7.88 -12.91 11.45
C ASN A 1 -8.07 -11.74 12.43
N GLN A 2 -6.98 -11.17 12.98
CA GLN A 2 -7.04 -10.01 13.88
C GLN A 2 -7.11 -8.67 13.11
N THR A 3 -6.65 -8.65 11.86
CA THR A 3 -6.51 -7.45 11.01
C THR A 3 -7.85 -6.82 10.61
N ARG A 4 -8.90 -7.62 10.34
CA ARG A 4 -10.25 -7.10 10.06
C ARG A 4 -10.79 -6.24 11.21
N ARG A 5 -10.67 -6.70 12.46
CA ARG A 5 -11.15 -5.93 13.62
C ARG A 5 -10.32 -4.68 13.89
N LYS A 6 -9.04 -4.64 13.54
CA LYS A 6 -8.21 -3.43 13.71
C LYS A 6 -8.61 -2.37 12.68
N CYS A 7 -8.58 -2.74 11.41
CA CYS A 7 -8.74 -1.83 10.28
C CYS A 7 -10.19 -1.39 10.03
N TRP A 8 -11.19 -2.11 10.53
CA TRP A 8 -12.60 -1.83 10.25
C TRP A 8 -13.31 -1.14 11.42
N ASN A 9 -12.58 -0.77 12.48
CA ASN A 9 -13.18 0.09 13.50
C ASN A 9 -13.37 1.49 12.93
N GLU A 10 -14.46 2.14 13.33
CA GLU A 10 -14.67 3.56 13.08
C GLU A 10 -13.54 4.40 13.68
N VAL A 11 -13.39 5.62 13.17
CA VAL A 11 -12.45 6.59 13.73
C VAL A 11 -12.78 6.87 15.19
N ASN A 12 -11.76 6.93 16.05
CA ASN A 12 -11.94 7.27 17.45
C ASN A 12 -10.87 8.26 17.89
N ASN A 13 -11.29 9.52 18.06
CA ASN A 13 -10.42 10.62 18.46
C ASN A 13 -9.82 10.40 19.86
N GLY A 14 -10.33 9.46 20.64
CA GLY A 14 -9.89 9.23 22.00
C GLY A 14 -10.16 10.45 22.89
N ARG A 15 -9.37 10.57 23.96
CA ARG A 15 -9.51 11.62 24.98
C ARG A 15 -8.16 12.21 25.34
N GLY A 16 -8.17 13.44 25.85
CA GLY A 16 -6.98 14.19 26.23
C GLY A 16 -7.05 15.63 25.71
N ARG A 17 -5.89 16.29 25.64
CA ARG A 17 -5.75 17.70 25.19
C ARG A 17 -4.74 17.86 24.05
N GLU A 18 -4.23 16.74 23.53
CA GLU A 18 -3.31 16.76 22.40
C GLU A 18 -4.10 16.91 21.09
N HIS A 19 -3.43 17.39 20.04
CA HIS A 19 -3.99 17.46 18.69
C HIS A 19 -3.08 16.73 17.70
N LEU A 20 -3.00 15.40 17.83
CA LEU A 20 -2.08 14.59 17.04
C LEU A 20 -2.74 14.20 15.72
N THR A 21 -2.18 14.62 14.59
CA THR A 21 -2.58 14.09 13.28
C THR A 21 -2.18 12.62 13.18
N ARG A 22 -3.17 11.76 12.95
CA ARG A 22 -3.02 10.32 12.78
C ARG A 22 -3.76 9.86 11.54
N TRP A 23 -3.52 8.63 11.13
CA TRP A 23 -4.18 8.01 9.98
C TRP A 23 -5.11 6.90 10.46
N TYR A 24 -6.29 6.81 9.86
CA TYR A 24 -7.19 5.68 10.01
C TYR A 24 -7.54 5.14 8.61
N TYR A 25 -7.88 3.87 8.55
CA TYR A 25 -8.30 3.19 7.33
C TYR A 25 -9.82 3.23 7.20
N ASP A 26 -10.31 3.74 6.08
CA ASP A 26 -11.68 3.59 5.63
C ASP A 26 -11.80 2.32 4.78
N TYR A 27 -12.51 1.33 5.31
CA TYR A 27 -12.67 0.04 4.66
C TYR A 27 -13.68 0.06 3.50
N THR A 28 -14.55 1.06 3.43
CA THR A 28 -15.52 1.20 2.34
C THR A 28 -14.84 1.75 1.09
N GLU A 29 -13.89 2.67 1.28
CA GLU A 29 -13.13 3.30 0.20
C GLU A 29 -11.77 2.66 -0.05
N ASN A 30 -11.37 1.69 0.78
CA ASN A 30 -10.07 1.03 0.73
C ASN A 30 -8.91 2.03 0.76
N ARG A 31 -9.01 3.04 1.63
CA ARG A 31 -8.09 4.19 1.66
C ARG A 31 -7.84 4.67 3.09
N CYS A 32 -6.66 5.25 3.32
CA CYS A 32 -6.33 5.88 4.60
C CYS A 32 -6.57 7.39 4.55
N TYR A 33 -7.19 7.91 5.59
CA TYR A 33 -7.50 9.33 5.82
C TYR A 33 -6.89 9.81 7.13
N SER A 34 -6.58 11.10 7.21
CA SER A 34 -6.07 11.71 8.43
C SER A 34 -7.20 12.11 9.37
N PHE A 35 -6.98 11.99 10.68
CA PHE A 35 -7.88 12.49 11.73
C PHE A 35 -7.08 13.04 12.91
N ILE A 36 -7.76 13.69 13.85
CA ILE A 36 -7.16 14.19 15.09
C ILE A 36 -7.36 13.18 16.21
N PHE A 37 -6.25 12.71 16.78
CA PHE A 37 -6.21 11.89 17.97
C PHE A 37 -5.79 12.71 19.19
N ASN A 38 -6.60 12.64 20.25
CA ASN A 38 -6.45 13.44 21.47
C ASN A 38 -5.37 12.91 22.43
N GLY A 39 -4.59 11.91 22.01
CA GLY A 39 -3.39 11.42 22.69
C GLY A 39 -3.60 10.19 23.58
N ARG A 40 -4.82 9.89 24.04
CA ARG A 40 -5.09 8.71 24.90
C ARG A 40 -6.37 7.97 24.53
N GLY A 41 -6.37 6.66 24.81
CA GLY A 41 -7.50 5.79 24.47
C GLY A 41 -7.59 5.56 22.96
N GLY A 42 -8.80 5.64 22.41
CA GLY A 42 -9.05 5.34 21.01
C GLY A 42 -9.04 3.85 20.72
N ASN A 43 -8.94 3.50 19.44
CA ASN A 43 -8.82 2.12 18.97
C ASN A 43 -7.57 1.94 18.11
N ARG A 44 -7.37 0.73 17.58
CA ARG A 44 -6.17 0.36 16.81
C ARG A 44 -6.22 0.80 15.34
N ASN A 45 -7.32 1.39 14.86
CA ASN A 45 -7.39 2.04 13.55
C ASN A 45 -6.77 3.45 13.64
N ASN A 46 -5.51 3.50 14.05
CA ASN A 46 -4.78 4.72 14.38
C ASN A 46 -3.30 4.48 14.12
N PHE A 47 -2.78 5.09 13.08
CA PHE A 47 -1.42 4.93 12.57
C PHE A 47 -0.70 6.28 12.54
N ILE A 48 0.62 6.26 12.71
CA ILE A 48 1.41 7.49 12.68
C ILE A 48 1.60 7.94 11.24
N TYR A 49 1.89 6.99 10.35
CA TYR A 49 2.11 7.26 8.94
C TYR A 49 1.00 6.66 8.07
N ARG A 50 0.72 7.34 6.95
CA ARG A 50 -0.25 6.87 5.95
C ARG A 50 0.13 5.50 5.39
N ASP A 51 1.42 5.28 5.16
CA ASP A 51 1.90 4.06 4.52
C ASP A 51 1.77 2.85 5.45
N GLU A 52 2.00 3.01 6.76
CA GLU A 52 1.72 1.97 7.76
C GLU A 52 0.24 1.56 7.74
N CYS A 53 -0.66 2.55 7.66
CA CYS A 53 -2.10 2.30 7.56
C CYS A 53 -2.44 1.51 6.29
N LEU A 54 -1.84 1.86 5.15
CA LEU A 54 -2.10 1.17 3.89
C LEU A 54 -1.49 -0.24 3.86
N GLU A 55 -0.28 -0.42 4.35
CA GLU A 55 0.40 -1.71 4.40
C GLU A 55 -0.37 -2.70 5.28
N GLU A 56 -0.86 -2.24 6.43
CA GLU A 56 -1.59 -3.07 7.38
C GLU A 56 -3.01 -3.43 6.88
N CYS A 57 -3.71 -2.46 6.28
CA CYS A 57 -5.17 -2.55 6.11
C CYS A 57 -5.69 -2.69 4.68
N ARG A 58 -4.92 -2.29 3.66
CA ARG A 58 -5.39 -2.31 2.26
C ARG A 58 -5.66 -3.74 1.82
N TYR A 59 -6.83 -3.98 1.25
CA TYR A 59 -7.14 -5.23 0.55
C TYR A 59 -7.07 -5.04 -0.98
N PRO A 60 -6.83 -6.12 -1.75
CA PRO A 60 -6.80 -6.02 -3.20
C PRO A 60 -8.18 -5.62 -3.75
N THR A 61 -8.23 -4.69 -4.72
CA THR A 61 -9.49 -4.26 -5.35
C THR A 61 -10.15 -5.41 -6.10
N GLN A 62 -11.48 -5.35 -6.29
CA GLN A 62 -12.18 -6.36 -7.10
C GLN A 62 -11.60 -6.48 -8.51
N TYR A 63 -11.19 -5.37 -9.12
CA TYR A 63 -10.48 -5.37 -10.40
C TYR A 63 -9.20 -6.21 -10.34
N PHE A 64 -8.35 -6.01 -9.33
CA PHE A 64 -7.14 -6.80 -9.17
C PHE A 64 -7.44 -8.27 -8.89
N VAL A 65 -8.46 -8.59 -8.08
CA VAL A 65 -8.84 -9.97 -7.79
C VAL A 65 -9.32 -10.67 -9.06
N HIS A 66 -10.21 -10.03 -9.83
CA HIS A 66 -10.78 -10.57 -11.06
C HIS A 66 -9.71 -10.77 -12.15
N TRP A 67 -8.83 -9.78 -12.34
CA TRP A 67 -7.81 -9.80 -13.39
C TRP A 67 -6.44 -10.25 -12.92
N ARG A 68 -6.34 -10.86 -11.73
CA ARG A 68 -5.06 -11.16 -11.05
C ARG A 68 -4.05 -11.83 -11.98
N THR A 69 -4.46 -12.89 -12.67
CA THR A 69 -3.58 -13.67 -13.56
C THR A 69 -3.09 -12.82 -14.74
N GLN A 70 -3.97 -12.06 -15.36
CA GLN A 70 -3.64 -11.21 -16.51
C GLN A 70 -2.67 -10.09 -16.12
N ILE A 71 -2.97 -9.38 -15.02
CA ILE A 71 -2.13 -8.31 -14.49
C ILE A 71 -0.73 -8.84 -14.14
N LEU A 72 -0.66 -9.98 -13.43
CA LEU A 72 0.62 -10.57 -13.05
C LEU A 72 1.43 -11.04 -14.26
N ASN A 73 0.78 -11.62 -15.28
CA ASN A 73 1.45 -12.03 -16.52
C ASN A 73 1.99 -10.82 -17.30
N GLN A 74 1.22 -9.74 -17.37
CA GLN A 74 1.65 -8.50 -18.00
C GLN A 74 2.86 -7.88 -17.27
N ILE A 75 2.83 -7.83 -15.93
CA ILE A 75 3.96 -7.36 -15.11
C ILE A 75 5.20 -8.22 -15.34
N LYS A 76 5.05 -9.56 -15.36
CA LYS A 76 6.15 -10.49 -15.65
C LYS A 76 6.76 -10.24 -17.02
N SER A 77 5.92 -10.17 -18.06
CA SER A 77 6.36 -9.88 -19.43
C SER A 77 7.13 -8.56 -19.51
N TYR A 78 6.60 -7.47 -18.94
CA TYR A 78 7.27 -6.18 -18.91
C TYR A 78 8.64 -6.25 -18.21
N ARG A 79 8.74 -6.93 -17.06
CA ARG A 79 10.00 -7.11 -16.32
C ARG A 79 11.03 -7.91 -17.13
N SER A 80 10.62 -9.01 -17.77
CA SER A 80 11.50 -9.82 -18.63
C SER A 80 12.02 -9.01 -19.82
N ASN A 81 11.13 -8.28 -20.50
CA ASN A 81 11.51 -7.42 -21.62
C ASN A 81 12.47 -6.31 -21.20
N ARG A 82 12.27 -5.71 -20.02
CA ARG A 82 13.18 -4.70 -19.46
C ARG A 82 14.55 -5.29 -19.11
N ALA A 83 14.59 -6.51 -18.57
CA ALA A 83 15.85 -7.21 -18.29
C ALA A 83 16.62 -7.53 -19.58
N MET A 84 15.93 -8.00 -20.63
CA MET A 84 16.53 -8.23 -21.95
C MET A 84 17.07 -6.95 -22.58
N LYS A 85 16.35 -5.82 -22.49
CA LYS A 85 16.86 -4.52 -22.97
C LYS A 85 18.09 -4.03 -22.21
N LYS A 86 18.13 -4.22 -20.88
CA LYS A 86 19.33 -3.92 -20.06
C LYS A 86 20.51 -4.84 -20.40
N GLY A 87 20.23 -6.10 -20.77
CA GLY A 87 21.25 -7.04 -21.24
C GLY A 87 21.80 -6.66 -22.62
N LYS A 88 20.92 -6.39 -23.59
CA LYS A 88 21.30 -5.95 -24.94
C LYS A 88 22.15 -4.68 -24.95
N SER A 89 21.80 -3.68 -24.12
CA SER A 89 22.60 -2.46 -23.98
C SER A 89 24.03 -2.70 -23.48
N LYS A 90 24.31 -3.83 -22.79
CA LYS A 90 25.68 -4.22 -22.40
C LYS A 90 26.38 -5.07 -23.46
N THR A 91 25.65 -5.90 -24.19
CA THR A 91 26.20 -6.75 -25.26
C THR A 91 26.55 -5.94 -26.52
N GLU A 92 25.71 -4.98 -26.92
CA GLU A 92 25.97 -4.08 -28.06
C GLU A 92 27.16 -3.11 -27.83
N GLN A 93 27.58 -2.91 -26.57
CA GLN A 93 28.75 -2.10 -26.23
C GLN A 93 30.09 -2.87 -26.28
N LEU A 94 30.05 -4.21 -26.37
CA LEU A 94 31.22 -5.05 -26.63
C LEU A 94 31.41 -5.34 -28.13
N GLU A 95 30.34 -5.34 -28.93
CA GLU A 95 30.41 -5.58 -30.39
C GLU A 95 30.80 -4.33 -31.21
N SER A 96 30.96 -3.18 -30.56
CA SER A 96 31.48 -1.93 -31.18
C SER A 96 32.97 -1.67 -30.90
N LYS A 97 33.69 -2.66 -30.33
CA LYS A 97 35.13 -2.60 -30.05
C LYS A 97 35.96 -3.70 -30.75
N VAL A 98 35.39 -4.36 -31.76
CA VAL A 98 36.14 -5.22 -32.70
C VAL A 98 36.41 -4.44 -33.97
#